data_AF-A0A1V6C455-F1
#
_entry.id   AF-A0A1V6C455-F1
#
_cell.length_a   1.000
_cell.length_b   1.000
_cell.length_c   1.000
_cell.angle_alpha   90.00
_cell.angle_beta   90.00
_cell.angle_gamma   90.00
#
_symmetry.space_group_name_H-M   'P 1'
#
loop_
_entity.id
_entity.type
_entity.pdbx_description
1 polymer ?
#
loop_
_entity_poly.entity_id
_entity_poly.type
_entity_poly.pdbx_seq_one_letter_code
_entity_poly.pdbx_strand_id
1 'polypeptide(L)' 'MISRGIRIIETEDVELQYLEAVDLENLERVESIKKNTGILGAIKVGNVRLIDNIIWE' A
#
# COMPACT_ATOMS: atom_id res chain seq x y z
N MET A 1 -5.37 -14.84 3.57
CA MET A 1 -4.15 -14.04 3.81
C MET A 1 -4.50 -12.56 4.00
N ILE A 2 -5.25 -11.95 3.08
CA ILE A 2 -5.72 -10.55 3.18
C ILE A 2 -6.47 -10.26 4.49
N SER A 3 -7.44 -11.11 4.87
CA SER A 3 -8.19 -10.97 6.13
C SER A 3 -7.32 -10.95 7.39
N ARG A 4 -6.16 -11.63 7.36
CA ARG A 4 -5.21 -11.63 8.48
C ARG A 4 -4.40 -10.33 8.52
N GLY A 5 -4.00 -9.81 7.36
CA GLY A 5 -3.31 -8.52 7.26
C GLY A 5 -4.19 -7.35 7.72
N ILE A 6 -5.47 -7.34 7.32
CA ILE A 6 -6.45 -6.34 7.79
C ILE A 6 -6.54 -6.37 9.32
N ARG A 7 -6.69 -7.55 9.91
CA ARG A 7 -6.77 -7.69 11.37
C ARG A 7 -5.51 -7.16 12.08
N ILE A 8 -4.31 -7.39 11.54
CA ILE A 8 -3.07 -6.85 12.11
C ILE A 8 -3.12 -5.31 12.12
N ILE A 9 -3.51 -4.70 10.99
CA ILE A 9 -3.63 -3.24 10.89
C ILE A 9 -4.69 -2.69 11.86
N GLU A 10 -5.82 -3.39 12.04
CA GLU A 10 -6.93 -2.92 12.88
C GLU A 10 -6.72 -3.14 14.38
N THR A 11 -5.92 -4.13 14.79
CA THR A 11 -5.83 -4.57 16.19
C THR A 11 -4.48 -4.34 16.85
N GLU A 12 -3.44 -4.05 16.07
CA GLU A 12 -2.11 -3.73 16.58
C GLU A 12 -1.84 -2.21 16.49
N ASP A 13 -0.70 -1.76 17.03
CA ASP A 13 -0.25 -0.36 16.94
C ASP A 13 0.33 -0.05 15.55
N VAL A 14 -0.49 -0.24 14.52
CA VAL A 14 -0.14 -0.10 13.11
C VAL A 14 -1.07 0.91 12.44
N GLU A 15 -0.52 2.03 11.99
CA GLU A 15 -1.26 3.08 11.29
C GLU A 15 -1.01 2.96 9.78
N LEU A 16 -2.06 2.69 8.99
CA LEU A 16 -2.00 2.78 7.53
C LEU A 16 -1.98 4.25 7.11
N GLN A 17 -0.85 4.71 6.58
CA GLN A 17 -0.69 6.11 6.17
C GLN A 17 -1.20 6.37 4.75
N TYR A 18 -0.90 5.45 3.82
CA TYR A 18 -1.52 5.43 2.51
C TYR A 18 -1.45 4.03 1.89
N LEU A 19 -2.37 3.78 0.96
CA LEU A 19 -2.35 2.65 0.03
C LEU A 19 -2.97 3.13 -1.28
N GLU A 20 -2.17 3.24 -2.33
CA GLU A 20 -2.58 3.82 -3.61
C GLU A 20 -2.16 2.94 -4.78
N ALA A 21 -3.03 2.87 -5.79
CA ALA A 21 -2.69 2.34 -7.09
C ALA A 21 -2.39 3.53 -8.02
N VAL A 22 -1.21 3.54 -8.63
CA VAL A 22 -0.72 4.63 -9.48
C VAL A 22 -0.15 4.10 -10.80
N ASP A 23 -0.20 4.91 -11.85
CA ASP A 23 0.55 4.65 -13.08
C ASP A 23 2.05 4.87 -12.84
N LEU A 24 2.91 3.96 -13.31
CA LEU A 24 4.35 4.04 -13.02
C LEU A 24 5.12 5.09 -13.85
N GLU A 25 4.53 5.62 -14.91
CA GLU A 25 5.17 6.68 -15.72
C GLU A 25 5.02 8.05 -15.06
N ASN A 26 3.83 8.35 -14.51
CA ASN A 26 3.51 9.69 -14.00
C ASN A 26 3.11 9.73 -12.51
N LEU A 27 2.97 8.58 -11.86
CA LEU A 27 2.54 8.42 -10.46
C LEU A 27 1.15 8.99 -10.16
N GLU A 28 0.32 9.20 -11.18
CA GLU A 28 -1.07 9.59 -10.99
C GLU A 28 -1.91 8.38 -10.56
N ARG A 29 -2.89 8.64 -9.69
CA ARG A 29 -3.81 7.61 -9.22
C ARG A 29 -4.59 6.99 -10.39
N VAL A 30 -4.68 5.66 -10.41
CA VAL A 30 -5.48 4.92 -11.39
C VAL A 30 -6.77 4.36 -10.77
N GLU A 31 -7.83 4.27 -11.58
CA GLU A 31 -9.11 3.69 -11.15
C GLU A 31 -9.11 2.16 -11.11
N SER A 32 -8.15 1.52 -11.80
CA SER A 32 -8.03 0.07 -11.87
C SER A 32 -6.57 -0.36 -12.06
N ILE A 33 -6.19 -1.48 -11.45
CA ILE A 33 -4.85 -2.05 -11.56
C ILE A 33 -4.73 -2.76 -12.91
N LYS A 34 -3.79 -2.30 -13.73
CA LYS A 34 -3.44 -2.87 -15.04
C LYS A 34 -1.93 -3.09 -15.11
N LYS A 35 -1.45 -3.58 -16.25
CA LYS A 35 -0.01 -3.55 -16.55
C LYS A 35 0.53 -2.12 -16.36
N ASN A 36 1.73 -2.01 -15.81
CA ASN A 36 2.39 -0.75 -15.48
C ASN A 36 1.75 0.04 -14.31
N THR A 37 1.01 -0.64 -13.44
CA THR A 37 0.49 -0.05 -12.20
C THR A 37 1.40 -0.39 -11.01
N GLY A 38 1.73 0.61 -10.20
CA GLY A 38 2.35 0.46 -8.89
C GLY A 38 1.29 0.48 -7.80
N ILE A 39 1.33 -0.50 -6.89
CA ILE A 39 0.57 -0.47 -5.64
C ILE A 39 1.55 -0.02 -4.56
N LEU A 40 1.43 1.22 -4.11
CA LEU A 40 2.34 1.85 -3.16
C LEU A 40 1.66 1.92 -1.79
N GLY A 41 2.37 1.54 -0.73
CA GLY A 41 1.84 1.60 0.62
C GLY A 41 2.86 2.13 1.62
N ALA A 42 2.35 2.78 2.66
CA ALA A 42 3.13 3.10 3.85
C ALA A 42 2.33 2.80 5.11
N ILE A 43 3.01 2.17 6.07
CA ILE A 43 2.50 1.94 7.41
C ILE A 43 3.45 2.53 8.44
N LYS A 44 2.93 2.86 9.62
CA LYS A 44 3.72 3.27 10.76
C LYS A 44 3.47 2.29 11.91
N VAL A 45 4.54 1.79 12.51
CA VAL A 45 4.51 0.87 13.67
C VAL A 45 5.25 1.55 14.81
N GLY A 46 4.52 1.99 15.83
CA GLY A 46 5.06 2.87 16.87
C GLY A 46 5.71 4.13 16.29
N ASN A 47 7.04 4.24 16.38
CA ASN A 47 7.82 5.38 15.84
C ASN A 47 8.52 5.08 14.51
N VAL A 48 8.37 3.88 13.95
CA VAL A 48 9.04 3.47 12.71
C VAL A 48 8.06 3.54 11.55
N ARG A 49 8.48 4.16 10.44
CA ARG A 49 7.72 4.21 9.19
C ARG A 49 8.31 3.24 8.18
N LEU A 50 7.48 2.35 7.67
CA LEU A 50 7.82 1.37 6.65
C LEU A 50 7.08 1.72 5.36
N ILE A 51 7.76 1.57 4.23
CA ILE A 51 7.18 1.73 2.90
C ILE A 51 7.44 0.46 2.10
N ASP A 52 6.51 0.10 1.23
CA ASP A 52 6.68 -0.99 0.29
C ASP A 52 5.86 -0.72 -0.98
N ASN A 53 6.22 -1.40 -2.06
CA ASN A 53 5.53 -1.30 -3.33
C ASN A 53 5.47 -2.65 -4.06
N ILE A 54 4.37 -2.87 -4.77
CA ILE A 54 4.22 -3.98 -5.72
C ILE A 54 4.06 -3.38 -7.12
N ILE A 55 4.83 -3.89 -8.07
CA ILE A 55 4.71 -3.52 -9.49
C ILE A 55 3.89 -4.61 -10.19
N TRP A 56 2.89 -4.20 -10.94
CA TRP A 56 2.05 -5.09 -11.74
C TRP A 56 2.45 -5.00 -13.22
N GLU A 57 3.07 -6.07 -13.74
CA GLU A 57 3.58 -6.18 -15.12
C GLU A 57 2.67 -6.93 -16.11
#